data_AF-A0A7Y0ALM9-F1
#
_entry.id   AF-A0A7Y0ALM9-F1
#
_cell.length_a   1.000
_cell.length_b   1.000
_cell.length_c   1.000
_cell.angle_alpha   90.00
_cell.angle_beta   90.00
_cell.angle_gamma   90.00
#
_symmetry.space_group_name_H-M   'P 1'
#
loop_
_entity.id
_entity.type
_entity.pdbx_description
1 polymer ?
#
loop_
_entity_poly.entity_id
_entity_poly.type
_entity_poly.pdbx_seq_one_letter_code
_entity_poly.pdbx_strand_id
1 'polypeptide(L)'
;MYTVKFLEYNQLLKRILSEEDTLENICDLVVEKKPNKEEKEALKSTEDWAKYAFEKNKEYHLVFYNGEKSIAHITNSFFDITVDFLDYIEGELKIYLSMTYFKFNMDIVFKQNRNEKFPNDELFLGQINNYFEDSDKEIQNELAFKLNGNTNIFITTLDKESNKSNTEVKKTKVNISHNFIRSPETYKDYEYLLDYKSILKPEYLDIVQ
;
A
#
# COMPACT_ATOMS: atom_id res chain seq x y z
N MET A 1 -5.95 17.35 12.45
CA MET A 1 -4.84 17.59 11.51
C MET A 1 -3.80 16.52 11.76
N TYR A 2 -3.43 15.75 10.73
CA TYR A 2 -2.48 14.66 10.88
C TYR A 2 -1.04 15.18 10.90
N THR A 3 -0.16 14.45 11.61
CA THR A 3 1.30 14.63 11.50
C THR A 3 1.84 13.60 10.54
N VAL A 4 2.76 13.99 9.65
CA VAL A 4 3.39 13.10 8.68
C VAL A 4 4.87 12.95 9.01
N LYS A 5 5.38 11.71 9.03
CA LYS A 5 6.81 11.40 9.09
C LYS A 5 7.18 10.48 7.94
N PHE A 6 8.39 10.59 7.41
CA PHE A 6 8.87 9.77 6.30
C PHE A 6 9.56 8.52 6.85
N LEU A 7 8.78 7.57 7.34
CA LEU A 7 9.32 6.36 7.98
C LEU A 7 8.70 5.13 7.34
N GLU A 8 9.43 4.03 7.38
CA GLU A 8 8.90 2.74 6.94
C GLU A 8 8.15 2.06 8.08
N TYR A 9 6.99 1.48 7.78
CA TYR A 9 6.41 0.45 8.64
C TYR A 9 6.97 -0.92 8.24
N ASN A 10 7.61 -1.60 9.18
CA ASN A 10 8.13 -2.94 8.95
C ASN A 10 7.11 -3.99 9.40
N GLN A 11 6.53 -4.71 8.44
CA GLN A 11 5.49 -5.71 8.69
C GLN A 11 5.99 -6.93 9.48
N LEU A 12 7.27 -7.29 9.39
CA LEU A 12 7.84 -8.42 10.14
C LEU A 12 8.05 -8.05 11.61
N LEU A 13 8.57 -6.86 11.86
CA LEU A 13 8.83 -6.34 13.20
C LEU A 13 7.61 -5.69 13.87
N LYS A 14 6.49 -5.53 13.13
CA LYS A 14 5.23 -4.93 13.61
C LYS A 14 5.44 -3.56 14.25
N ARG A 15 6.27 -2.71 13.62
CA ARG A 15 6.61 -1.37 14.14
C ARG A 15 7.00 -0.38 13.04
N ILE A 16 6.87 0.91 13.35
CA ILE A 16 7.48 1.97 12.55
C ILE A 16 8.97 2.01 12.84
N LEU A 17 9.79 2.01 11.80
CA LEU A 17 11.24 2.07 11.89
C LEU A 17 11.73 3.47 12.30
N SER A 18 12.95 3.53 12.81
CA SER A 18 13.65 4.79 13.00
C SER A 18 14.03 5.41 11.64
N GLU A 19 14.43 6.67 11.64
CA GLU A 19 14.94 7.33 10.42
C GLU A 19 16.20 6.64 9.89
N GLU A 20 17.11 6.23 10.79
CA GLU A 20 18.34 5.50 10.43
C GLU A 20 18.02 4.15 9.77
N ASP A 21 17.17 3.34 10.39
CA ASP A 21 16.76 2.04 9.85
C ASP A 21 16.01 2.19 8.52
N THR A 22 15.17 3.23 8.38
CA THR A 22 14.45 3.52 7.14
C THR A 22 15.43 3.88 6.01
N LEU A 23 16.44 4.72 6.30
CA LEU A 23 17.47 5.08 5.31
C LEU A 23 18.35 3.88 4.94
N GLU A 24 18.67 3.01 5.89
CA GLU A 24 19.39 1.76 5.63
C GLU A 24 18.59 0.87 4.67
N ASN A 25 17.29 0.66 4.93
CA ASN A 25 16.42 -0.11 4.04
C ASN A 25 16.31 0.50 2.65
N ILE A 26 16.17 1.82 2.53
CA ILE A 26 16.19 2.50 1.23
C ILE A 26 17.52 2.24 0.50
N CYS A 27 18.65 2.36 1.22
CA CYS A 27 19.98 2.12 0.66
C CYS A 27 20.10 0.68 0.13
N ASP A 28 19.62 -0.29 0.89
CA ASP A 28 19.74 -1.71 0.61
C ASP A 28 18.80 -2.19 -0.49
N LEU A 29 17.54 -1.72 -0.47
CA LEU A 29 16.46 -2.26 -1.29
C LEU A 29 16.12 -1.40 -2.50
N VAL A 30 16.26 -0.07 -2.42
CA VAL A 30 15.82 0.86 -3.48
C VAL A 30 16.97 1.29 -4.38
N VAL A 31 18.17 1.47 -3.83
CA VAL A 31 19.38 1.85 -4.59
C VAL A 31 20.48 0.77 -4.56
N GLU A 32 20.16 -0.42 -4.05
CA GLU A 32 21.00 -1.63 -4.11
C GLU A 32 22.45 -1.41 -3.65
N LYS A 33 22.64 -0.64 -2.57
CA LYS A 33 23.94 -0.27 -1.98
C LYS A 33 24.86 0.54 -2.91
N LYS A 34 24.32 1.09 -4.00
CA LYS A 34 25.09 1.81 -5.03
C LYS A 34 24.46 3.18 -5.36
N PRO A 35 24.22 4.05 -4.36
CA PRO A 35 23.67 5.36 -4.64
C PRO A 35 24.62 6.20 -5.48
N ASN A 36 24.07 6.87 -6.49
CA ASN A 36 24.76 7.88 -7.28
C ASN A 36 24.98 9.17 -6.47
N LYS A 37 25.60 10.18 -7.09
CA LYS A 37 25.93 11.45 -6.40
C LYS A 37 24.69 12.17 -5.86
N GLU A 38 23.62 12.25 -6.64
CA GLU A 38 22.38 12.92 -6.22
C GLU A 38 21.66 12.12 -5.14
N GLU A 39 21.60 10.80 -5.28
CA GLU A 39 20.99 9.90 -4.29
C GLU A 39 21.69 9.98 -2.93
N LYS A 40 23.03 10.05 -2.91
CA LYS A 40 23.79 10.25 -1.67
C LYS A 40 23.46 11.56 -0.96
N GLU A 41 23.19 12.63 -1.71
CA GLU A 41 22.79 13.90 -1.13
C GLU A 41 21.37 13.85 -0.58
N ALA A 42 20.47 13.12 -1.23
CA ALA A 42 19.09 12.92 -0.79
C ALA A 42 18.98 11.99 0.43
N LEU A 43 19.85 11.00 0.57
CA LEU A 43 19.87 10.03 1.68
C LEU A 43 20.37 10.59 3.03
N LYS A 44 20.44 11.92 3.18
CA LYS A 44 20.79 12.57 4.46
C LYS A 44 19.64 12.57 5.47
N SER A 45 18.41 12.57 4.97
CA SER A 45 17.20 12.45 5.77
C SER A 45 16.14 11.73 4.95
N THR A 46 15.20 11.10 5.65
CA THR A 46 14.08 10.42 5.00
C THR A 46 13.16 11.37 4.24
N GLU A 47 13.01 12.61 4.72
CA GLU A 47 12.22 13.65 4.04
C GLU A 47 12.90 14.13 2.76
N ASP A 48 14.22 14.34 2.77
CA ASP A 48 14.95 14.74 1.57
C ASP A 48 14.99 13.62 0.53
N TRP A 49 15.08 12.36 1.00
CA TRP A 49 14.89 11.20 0.14
C TRP A 49 13.50 11.23 -0.50
N ALA A 50 12.42 11.43 0.28
CA ALA A 50 11.06 11.44 -0.26
C ALA A 50 10.84 12.53 -1.33
N LYS A 51 11.41 13.73 -1.16
CA LYS A 51 11.36 14.79 -2.18
C LYS A 51 12.04 14.34 -3.48
N TYR A 52 13.27 13.83 -3.37
CA TYR A 52 14.04 13.32 -4.51
C TYR A 52 13.32 12.15 -5.20
N ALA A 53 12.85 11.19 -4.40
CA ALA A 53 12.21 9.98 -4.88
C ALA A 53 10.91 10.27 -5.63
N PHE A 54 10.12 11.22 -5.16
CA PHE A 54 8.91 11.68 -5.86
C PHE A 54 9.23 12.23 -7.26
N GLU A 55 10.24 13.11 -7.38
CA GLU A 55 10.64 13.70 -8.67
C GLU A 55 11.26 12.68 -9.63
N LYS A 56 11.92 11.64 -9.09
CA LYS A 56 12.63 10.62 -9.87
C LYS A 56 11.85 9.30 -10.02
N ASN A 57 10.61 9.25 -9.54
CA ASN A 57 9.75 8.07 -9.51
C ASN A 57 10.45 6.84 -8.87
N LYS A 58 11.09 7.07 -7.72
CA LYS A 58 11.69 6.05 -6.84
C LYS A 58 10.81 5.81 -5.63
N GLU A 59 11.07 4.69 -4.97
CA GLU A 59 10.32 4.29 -3.79
C GLU A 59 10.62 5.18 -2.58
N TYR A 60 9.58 5.53 -1.82
CA TYR A 60 9.71 6.16 -0.50
C TYR A 60 8.47 5.85 0.36
N HIS A 61 8.62 6.10 1.66
CA HIS A 61 7.62 5.79 2.67
C HIS A 61 7.18 7.03 3.44
N LEU A 62 5.92 7.03 3.88
CA LEU A 62 5.42 7.99 4.85
C LEU A 62 4.41 7.35 5.80
N VAL A 63 4.31 7.89 7.01
CA VAL A 63 3.39 7.43 8.06
C VAL A 63 2.59 8.63 8.53
N PHE A 64 1.27 8.45 8.58
CA PHE A 64 0.34 9.40 9.16
C PHE A 64 0.08 9.08 10.62
N TYR A 65 0.11 10.12 11.45
CA TYR A 65 -0.16 10.07 12.87
C TYR A 65 -1.36 10.95 13.22
N ASN A 66 -2.23 10.43 14.08
CA ASN A 66 -3.26 11.20 14.79
C ASN A 66 -2.85 11.29 16.27
N GLY A 67 -2.26 12.42 16.65
CA GLY A 67 -1.53 12.52 17.92
C GLY A 67 -0.30 11.61 17.89
N GLU A 68 -0.17 10.72 18.87
CA GLU A 68 0.94 9.75 18.95
C GLU A 68 0.64 8.44 18.22
N LYS A 69 -0.62 8.20 17.81
CA LYS A 69 -1.04 6.96 17.15
C LYS A 69 -0.72 7.01 15.66
N SER A 70 0.09 6.08 15.16
CA SER A 70 0.22 5.80 13.73
C SER A 70 -1.07 5.18 13.20
N ILE A 71 -1.66 5.76 12.15
CA ILE A 71 -2.96 5.33 11.60
C ILE A 71 -2.85 4.75 10.20
N ALA A 72 -1.82 5.13 9.44
CA ALA A 72 -1.57 4.62 8.11
C ALA A 72 -0.10 4.75 7.74
N HIS A 73 0.41 3.78 7.00
CA HIS A 73 1.67 3.83 6.29
C HIS A 73 1.38 3.83 4.78
N ILE A 74 2.18 4.56 4.03
CA ILE A 74 2.09 4.64 2.58
C ILE A 74 3.45 4.33 2.00
N THR A 75 3.45 3.41 1.04
CA THR A 75 4.58 3.17 0.14
C THR A 75 4.20 3.73 -1.22
N ASN A 76 4.97 4.68 -1.73
CA ASN A 76 4.89 5.12 -3.12
C ASN A 76 6.01 4.42 -3.88
N SER A 77 5.69 3.45 -4.73
CA SER A 77 6.64 2.67 -5.52
C SER A 77 6.59 3.09 -7.00
N PHE A 78 7.41 2.48 -7.87
CA PHE A 78 7.34 2.78 -9.31
C PHE A 78 5.98 2.43 -9.93
N PHE A 79 5.39 1.28 -9.56
CA PHE A 79 4.18 0.74 -10.19
C PHE A 79 2.89 1.16 -9.50
N ASP A 80 2.95 1.46 -8.21
CA ASP A 80 1.76 1.65 -7.39
C ASP A 80 2.00 2.57 -6.19
N ILE A 81 0.89 2.90 -5.53
CA ILE A 81 0.86 3.49 -4.20
C ILE A 81 0.04 2.53 -3.34
N THR A 82 0.64 2.04 -2.25
CA THR A 82 -0.04 1.18 -1.28
C THR A 82 -0.28 1.96 0.00
N VAL A 83 -1.51 1.90 0.52
CA VAL A 83 -1.92 2.51 1.79
C VAL A 83 -2.28 1.39 2.75
N ASP A 84 -1.45 1.20 3.76
CA ASP A 84 -1.65 0.23 4.83
C ASP A 84 -2.22 0.93 6.05
N PHE A 85 -3.46 0.60 6.41
CA PHE A 85 -4.12 1.12 7.59
C PHE A 85 -3.75 0.31 8.83
N LEU A 86 -3.30 1.02 9.86
CA LEU A 86 -2.63 0.44 11.01
C LEU A 86 -3.49 0.57 12.27
N ASP A 87 -3.51 -0.46 13.10
CA ASP A 87 -4.02 -0.39 14.46
C ASP A 87 -3.20 -1.27 15.42
N TYR A 88 -3.31 -1.00 16.71
CA TYR A 88 -2.74 -1.84 17.76
C TYR A 88 -3.73 -2.95 18.11
N ILE A 89 -3.36 -4.18 17.78
CA ILE A 89 -4.13 -5.39 18.09
C ILE A 89 -3.26 -6.23 19.02
N GLU A 90 -3.74 -6.48 20.24
CA GLU A 90 -3.02 -7.25 21.27
C GLU A 90 -1.60 -6.72 21.58
N GLY A 91 -1.40 -5.40 21.44
CA GLY A 91 -0.12 -4.73 21.73
C GLY A 91 0.86 -4.67 20.54
N GLU A 92 0.52 -5.28 19.40
CA GLU A 92 1.30 -5.21 18.18
C GLU A 92 0.65 -4.26 17.17
N LEU A 93 1.48 -3.48 16.45
CA LEU A 93 1.00 -2.66 15.35
C LEU A 93 0.79 -3.56 14.12
N LYS A 94 -0.46 -3.73 13.70
CA LYS A 94 -0.85 -4.61 12.58
C LYS A 94 -1.57 -3.82 11.50
N ILE A 95 -1.46 -4.31 10.26
CA ILE A 95 -2.28 -3.85 9.14
C ILE A 95 -3.63 -4.54 9.25
N TYR A 96 -4.74 -3.79 9.25
CA TYR A 96 -6.08 -4.38 9.19
C TYR A 96 -6.74 -4.23 7.82
N LEU A 97 -6.32 -3.21 7.04
CA LEU A 97 -6.79 -2.93 5.69
C LEU A 97 -5.60 -2.41 4.88
N SER A 98 -5.45 -2.87 3.64
CA SER A 98 -4.48 -2.36 2.68
C SER A 98 -5.18 -2.05 1.36
N MET A 99 -4.82 -0.93 0.74
CA MET A 99 -5.35 -0.48 -0.55
C MET A 99 -4.22 -0.17 -1.50
N THR A 100 -4.18 -0.83 -2.66
CA THR A 100 -3.14 -0.65 -3.67
C THR A 100 -3.72 0.02 -4.91
N TYR A 101 -3.12 1.14 -5.27
CA TYR A 101 -3.49 1.98 -6.40
C TYR A 101 -2.41 1.89 -7.48
N PHE A 102 -2.74 1.31 -8.64
CA PHE A 102 -1.82 1.20 -9.76
C PHE A 102 -1.65 2.54 -10.48
N LYS A 103 -0.40 2.88 -10.79
CA LYS A 103 -0.02 4.05 -11.62
C LYS A 103 -0.13 3.77 -13.11
N PHE A 104 -0.12 2.49 -13.50
CA PHE A 104 -0.13 2.02 -14.87
C PHE A 104 -1.18 0.95 -15.10
N ASN A 105 -1.56 0.76 -16.36
CA ASN A 105 -2.37 -0.37 -16.78
C ASN A 105 -1.56 -1.69 -16.64
N MET A 106 -1.73 -2.37 -15.52
CA MET A 106 -0.98 -3.58 -15.20
C MET A 106 -1.24 -4.73 -16.18
N ASP A 107 -2.40 -4.79 -16.83
CA ASP A 107 -2.67 -5.77 -17.89
C ASP A 107 -1.74 -5.55 -19.10
N ILE A 108 -1.41 -4.30 -19.43
CA ILE A 108 -0.47 -3.94 -20.50
C ILE A 108 0.97 -4.17 -20.03
N VAL A 109 1.30 -3.76 -18.80
CA VAL A 109 2.64 -3.98 -18.22
C VAL A 109 3.01 -5.45 -18.27
N PHE A 110 2.17 -6.35 -17.77
CA PHE A 110 2.51 -7.77 -17.70
C PHE A 110 2.48 -8.50 -19.05
N LYS A 111 1.59 -8.10 -19.98
CA LYS A 111 1.45 -8.80 -21.28
C LYS A 111 2.36 -8.25 -22.36
N GLN A 112 2.72 -6.97 -22.29
CA GLN A 112 3.43 -6.26 -23.35
C GLN A 112 4.75 -5.62 -22.88
N ASN A 113 5.08 -5.72 -21.58
CA ASN A 113 6.26 -5.10 -20.98
C ASN A 113 6.33 -3.59 -21.29
N ARG A 114 5.18 -2.91 -21.23
CA ARG A 114 5.03 -1.50 -21.57
C ARG A 114 4.26 -0.77 -20.47
N ASN A 115 4.80 0.36 -20.03
CA ASN A 115 4.14 1.22 -19.05
C ASN A 115 3.19 2.16 -19.78
N GLU A 116 1.90 2.04 -19.50
CA GLU A 116 0.86 2.91 -20.03
C GLU A 116 0.11 3.53 -18.87
N LYS A 117 0.20 4.86 -18.74
CA LYS A 117 -0.54 5.61 -17.72
C LYS A 117 -2.03 5.62 -18.05
N PHE A 118 -2.85 5.77 -17.01
CA PHE A 118 -4.26 6.04 -17.18
C PHE A 118 -4.50 7.49 -17.66
N PRO A 119 -5.68 7.78 -18.23
CA PRO A 119 -6.05 9.15 -18.59
C PRO A 119 -5.85 10.12 -17.42
N ASN A 120 -5.39 11.35 -17.72
CA ASN A 120 -5.12 12.39 -16.72
C ASN A 120 -4.11 12.00 -15.63
N ASP A 121 -3.25 10.99 -15.88
CA ASP A 121 -2.34 10.43 -14.87
C ASP A 121 -3.07 9.96 -13.61
N GLU A 122 -4.32 9.50 -13.73
CA GLU A 122 -5.09 8.94 -12.62
C GLU A 122 -4.45 7.66 -12.08
N LEU A 123 -4.76 7.33 -10.84
CA LEU A 123 -4.44 6.04 -10.22
C LEU A 123 -5.67 5.15 -10.24
N PHE A 124 -5.49 3.85 -10.37
CA PHE A 124 -6.56 2.86 -10.32
C PHE A 124 -6.48 2.00 -9.07
N LEU A 125 -7.51 2.02 -8.21
CA LEU A 125 -7.64 1.09 -7.09
C LEU A 125 -7.78 -0.34 -7.62
N GLY A 126 -6.66 -1.06 -7.60
CA GLY A 126 -6.51 -2.37 -8.21
C GLY A 126 -6.66 -3.51 -7.21
N GLN A 127 -6.36 -3.26 -5.93
CA GLN A 127 -6.44 -4.27 -4.90
C GLN A 127 -6.87 -3.69 -3.55
N ILE A 128 -7.68 -4.47 -2.83
CA ILE A 128 -7.99 -4.26 -1.42
C ILE A 128 -7.67 -5.55 -0.67
N ASN A 129 -6.91 -5.45 0.42
CA ASN A 129 -6.69 -6.55 1.34
C ASN A 129 -7.29 -6.22 2.71
N ASN A 130 -8.00 -7.15 3.32
CA ASN A 130 -8.43 -7.07 4.71
C ASN A 130 -7.83 -8.22 5.50
N TYR A 131 -7.44 -7.93 6.74
CA TYR A 131 -6.79 -8.87 7.62
C TYR A 131 -7.60 -9.00 8.91
N PHE A 132 -7.93 -10.24 9.25
CA PHE A 132 -8.63 -10.60 10.48
C PHE A 132 -7.85 -11.70 11.17
N GLU A 133 -7.76 -11.61 12.49
CA GLU A 133 -7.04 -12.57 13.29
C GLU A 133 -7.82 -12.82 14.59
N ASP A 134 -7.98 -14.09 14.92
CA ASP A 134 -8.49 -14.53 16.21
C ASP A 134 -7.49 -15.51 16.87
N SER A 135 -7.89 -16.14 17.98
CA SER A 135 -7.01 -17.06 18.72
C SER A 135 -6.58 -18.27 17.90
N ASP A 136 -7.38 -18.68 16.91
CA ASP A 136 -7.24 -19.96 16.23
C ASP A 136 -6.79 -19.79 14.78
N LYS A 137 -7.10 -18.64 14.16
CA LYS A 137 -6.96 -18.41 12.72
C LYS A 137 -6.47 -17.02 12.37
N GLU A 138 -5.80 -16.95 11.22
CA GLU A 138 -5.56 -15.72 10.47
C GLU A 138 -6.31 -15.81 9.15
N ILE A 139 -7.04 -14.76 8.79
CA ILE A 139 -7.80 -14.66 7.56
C ILE A 139 -7.36 -13.42 6.80
N GLN A 140 -6.94 -13.62 5.55
CA GLN A 140 -6.69 -12.57 4.59
C GLN A 140 -7.71 -12.66 3.46
N ASN A 141 -8.40 -11.56 3.22
CA ASN A 141 -9.28 -11.40 2.07
C ASN A 141 -8.66 -10.42 1.09
N GLU A 142 -8.50 -10.83 -0.17
CA GLU A 142 -8.00 -10.00 -1.26
C GLU A 142 -9.07 -9.83 -2.33
N LEU A 143 -9.40 -8.58 -2.66
CA LEU A 143 -10.21 -8.22 -3.83
C LEU A 143 -9.27 -7.65 -4.89
N ALA A 144 -9.12 -8.37 -6.00
CA ALA A 144 -8.30 -7.95 -7.13
C ALA A 144 -9.18 -7.52 -8.31
N PHE A 145 -9.17 -6.23 -8.62
CA PHE A 145 -9.99 -5.62 -9.67
C PHE A 145 -9.28 -5.63 -11.02
N LYS A 146 -10.03 -5.92 -12.09
CA LYS A 146 -9.57 -5.75 -13.48
C LYS A 146 -10.29 -4.58 -14.15
N LEU A 147 -9.63 -3.98 -15.14
CA LEU A 147 -10.18 -2.86 -15.91
C LEU A 147 -11.44 -3.18 -16.71
N ASN A 148 -11.73 -4.46 -16.93
CA ASN A 148 -12.98 -4.90 -17.55
C ASN A 148 -14.11 -5.21 -16.54
N GLY A 149 -13.91 -4.87 -15.27
CA GLY A 149 -14.86 -5.07 -14.17
C GLY A 149 -14.93 -6.49 -13.62
N ASN A 150 -14.16 -7.44 -14.16
CA ASN A 150 -14.03 -8.75 -13.52
C ASN A 150 -13.18 -8.61 -12.25
N THR A 151 -13.67 -9.18 -11.15
CA THR A 151 -12.99 -9.12 -9.86
C THR A 151 -12.81 -10.54 -9.34
N ASN A 152 -11.60 -10.84 -8.88
CA ASN A 152 -11.32 -12.06 -8.14
C ASN A 152 -11.33 -11.74 -6.65
N ILE A 153 -11.88 -12.65 -5.86
CA ILE A 153 -11.89 -12.59 -4.41
C ILE A 153 -11.12 -13.81 -3.94
N PHE A 154 -10.04 -13.59 -3.21
CA PHE A 154 -9.25 -14.64 -2.59
C PHE A 154 -9.49 -14.58 -1.09
N ILE A 155 -9.85 -15.72 -0.49
CA ILE A 155 -10.03 -15.87 0.95
C ILE A 155 -9.01 -16.88 1.39
N THR A 156 -7.94 -16.42 2.04
CA THR A 156 -6.89 -17.27 2.59
C THR A 156 -7.08 -17.38 4.08
N THR A 157 -7.23 -18.60 4.59
CA THR A 157 -7.29 -18.90 6.02
C THR A 157 -6.08 -19.72 6.41
N LEU A 158 -5.33 -19.26 7.40
CA LEU A 158 -4.28 -19.99 8.09
C LEU A 158 -4.81 -20.45 9.45
N ASP A 159 -4.77 -21.75 9.67
CA ASP A 159 -5.03 -22.36 10.97
C ASP A 159 -3.75 -22.36 11.81
N LYS A 160 -3.77 -21.69 12.97
CA LYS A 160 -2.57 -21.46 13.80
C LYS A 160 -2.09 -22.72 14.49
N GLU A 161 -2.98 -23.66 14.85
CA GLU A 161 -2.62 -24.90 15.53
C GLU A 161 -1.90 -25.86 14.57
N SER A 162 -2.47 -26.05 13.38
CA SER A 162 -1.93 -26.99 12.38
C SER A 162 -0.92 -26.36 11.42
N ASN A 163 -0.79 -25.03 11.44
CA ASN A 163 0.01 -24.24 10.51
C ASN A 163 -0.30 -24.55 9.03
N LYS A 164 -1.57 -24.85 8.72
CA LYS A 164 -2.04 -25.15 7.38
C LYS A 164 -2.83 -23.97 6.83
N SER A 165 -2.54 -23.62 5.58
CA SER A 165 -3.30 -22.61 4.84
C SER A 165 -4.23 -23.25 3.81
N ASN A 166 -5.36 -22.61 3.60
CA ASN A 166 -6.29 -22.90 2.51
C ASN A 166 -6.73 -21.59 1.85
N THR A 167 -6.81 -21.58 0.52
CA THR A 167 -7.26 -20.42 -0.24
C THR A 167 -8.47 -20.78 -1.09
N GLU A 168 -9.57 -20.06 -0.89
CA GLU A 168 -10.74 -20.10 -1.77
C GLU A 168 -10.68 -18.95 -2.78
N VAL A 169 -11.08 -19.21 -4.03
CA VAL A 169 -11.15 -18.19 -5.09
C VAL A 169 -12.57 -18.07 -5.63
N LYS A 170 -13.15 -16.89 -5.50
CA LYS A 170 -14.45 -16.53 -6.09
C LYS A 170 -14.26 -15.50 -7.19
N LYS A 171 -15.15 -15.52 -8.19
CA LYS A 171 -15.15 -14.54 -9.29
C LYS A 171 -16.47 -13.79 -9.28
N THR A 172 -16.39 -12.49 -9.46
CA THR A 172 -17.57 -11.62 -9.56
C THR A 172 -17.34 -10.52 -10.60
N LYS A 173 -18.35 -9.70 -10.81
CA LYS A 173 -18.27 -8.47 -11.61
C LYS A 173 -18.73 -7.30 -10.78
N VAL A 174 -17.97 -6.21 -10.82
CA VAL A 174 -18.25 -4.97 -10.10
C VAL A 174 -18.06 -3.77 -11.01
N ASN A 175 -18.75 -2.67 -10.72
CA ASN A 175 -18.57 -1.44 -11.48
C ASN A 175 -17.34 -0.68 -10.96
N ILE A 176 -16.22 -0.80 -11.67
CA ILE A 176 -14.94 -0.17 -11.28
C ILE A 176 -14.78 1.30 -11.72
N SER A 177 -15.81 1.95 -12.29
CA SER A 177 -15.66 3.32 -12.81
C SER A 177 -15.25 4.34 -11.74
N HIS A 178 -15.49 4.04 -10.47
CA HIS A 178 -15.16 4.88 -9.33
C HIS A 178 -13.82 4.52 -8.68
N ASN A 179 -13.10 3.51 -9.19
CA ASN A 179 -11.78 3.13 -8.69
C ASN A 179 -10.67 4.06 -9.20
N PHE A 180 -10.98 4.97 -10.11
CA PHE A 180 -10.05 5.98 -10.59
C PHE A 180 -10.04 7.18 -9.65
N ILE A 181 -8.84 7.58 -9.24
CA ILE A 181 -8.59 8.73 -8.37
C ILE A 181 -7.45 9.58 -8.93
N ARG A 182 -7.36 10.84 -8.51
CA ARG A 182 -6.24 11.71 -8.90
C ARG A 182 -4.91 11.16 -8.39
N SER A 183 -3.81 11.47 -9.09
CA SER A 183 -2.46 11.27 -8.56
C SER A 183 -2.10 12.28 -7.45
N PRO A 184 -1.12 11.96 -6.59
CA PRO A 184 -0.53 12.93 -5.66
C PRO A 184 0.19 14.04 -6.42
N GLU A 185 -0.03 15.30 -6.04
CA GLU A 185 0.62 16.48 -6.64
C GLU A 185 1.97 16.79 -6.00
N THR A 186 2.17 16.33 -4.76
CA THR A 186 3.43 16.50 -4.01
C THR A 186 3.78 15.24 -3.23
N TYR A 187 5.03 15.14 -2.78
CA TYR A 187 5.52 14.04 -1.94
C TYR A 187 4.81 13.86 -0.58
N LYS A 188 3.89 14.77 -0.20
CA LYS A 188 3.06 14.71 1.01
C LYS A 188 1.56 14.57 0.73
N ASP A 189 1.15 14.65 -0.52
CA ASP A 189 -0.25 14.77 -0.91
C ASP A 189 -0.97 13.41 -0.92
N TYR A 190 -1.29 12.90 0.28
CA TYR A 190 -1.95 11.60 0.46
C TYR A 190 -3.07 11.61 1.50
N GLU A 191 -3.34 12.73 2.17
CA GLU A 191 -4.38 12.80 3.20
C GLU A 191 -5.76 12.38 2.68
N TYR A 192 -6.04 12.66 1.40
CA TYR A 192 -7.30 12.27 0.75
C TYR A 192 -7.51 10.75 0.65
N LEU A 193 -6.45 9.94 0.81
CA LEU A 193 -6.53 8.47 0.81
C LEU A 193 -6.90 7.90 2.18
N LEU A 194 -6.82 8.69 3.25
CA LEU A 194 -7.02 8.21 4.62
C LEU A 194 -8.49 7.97 4.96
N ASP A 195 -9.42 8.66 4.29
CA ASP A 195 -10.84 8.44 4.45
C ASP A 195 -11.34 7.30 3.55
N TYR A 196 -10.79 6.09 3.74
CA TYR A 196 -11.12 4.94 2.91
C TYR A 196 -12.62 4.62 2.90
N LYS A 197 -13.38 5.01 3.92
CA LYS A 197 -14.83 4.77 3.99
C LYS A 197 -15.62 5.59 2.97
N SER A 198 -15.11 6.75 2.56
CA SER A 198 -15.72 7.52 1.47
C SER A 198 -15.26 7.05 0.09
N ILE A 199 -14.14 6.34 0.01
CA ILE A 199 -13.58 5.76 -1.21
C ILE A 199 -14.22 4.40 -1.53
N LEU A 200 -14.25 3.50 -0.55
CA LEU A 200 -14.76 2.14 -0.71
C LEU A 200 -16.29 2.14 -0.82
N LYS A 201 -16.81 1.41 -1.80
CA LYS A 201 -18.25 1.16 -1.88
C LYS A 201 -18.67 0.09 -0.88
N PRO A 202 -19.89 0.18 -0.33
CA PRO A 202 -20.44 -0.86 0.55
C PRO A 202 -20.37 -2.25 -0.08
N GLU A 203 -20.62 -2.36 -1.40
CA GLU A 203 -20.53 -3.62 -2.14
C GLU A 203 -19.15 -4.29 -2.05
N TYR A 204 -18.06 -3.52 -1.87
CA TYR A 204 -16.72 -4.09 -1.67
C TYR A 204 -16.56 -4.67 -0.27
N LEU A 205 -17.20 -4.07 0.73
CA LEU A 205 -17.15 -4.52 2.12
C LEU A 205 -18.02 -5.77 2.34
N ASP A 206 -19.17 -5.85 1.65
CA ASP A 206 -20.07 -7.00 1.71
C ASP A 206 -19.47 -8.25 1.04
N ILE A 207 -18.58 -8.06 0.05
CA ILE A 207 -17.86 -9.15 -0.62
C ILE A 207 -16.81 -9.82 0.29
N VAL A 208 -16.38 -9.11 1.35
CA VAL A 208 -15.29 -9.50 2.24
C VAL A 208 -15.79 -10.16 3.55
N GLN A 209 -17.11 -10.15 3.80
CA GLN A 209 -17.75 -10.78 4.96
C GLN A 209 -17.98 -12.29 4.75
#